data_AF-A0A936Y483-F1
#
_entry.id   AF-A0A936Y483-F1
#
_cell.length_a   1.000
_cell.length_b   1.000
_cell.length_c   1.000
_cell.angle_alpha   90.00
_cell.angle_beta   90.00
_cell.angle_gamma   90.00
#
_symmetry.space_group_name_H-M   'P 1'
#
loop_
_entity.id
_entity.type
_entity.pdbx_description
1 polymer ?
#
loop_
_entity_poly.entity_id
_entity_poly.type
_entity_poly.pdbx_seq_one_letter_code
_entity_poly.pdbx_strand_id
1 'polypeptide(L)'
;MQKLGFSKTVHHSEGRPPYAPQVLLKLYLYGYLNKVRSSRKLERECSRNIELQWLLQNLQPNYHTIADFRKLHAQPLQLMFRLYVHFLSEAGLLGKTTIAVDGSKFKAVNSKKNNYNQKR
;
A
#
# COMPACT_ATOMS: atom_id res chain seq x y z
N MET A 1 9.36 7.01 12.77
CA MET A 1 9.22 7.59 11.41
C MET A 1 10.57 7.79 10.72
N GLN A 2 11.46 8.66 11.23
CA GLN A 2 12.79 8.87 10.61
C GLN A 2 13.66 7.60 10.57
N LYS A 3 13.66 6.79 11.64
CA LYS A 3 14.38 5.50 11.68
C LYS A 3 13.93 4.51 10.59
N LEU A 4 12.71 4.67 10.06
CA LEU A 4 12.18 3.83 8.97
C LEU A 4 12.39 4.46 7.58
N GLY A 5 12.99 5.65 7.50
CA GLY A 5 13.22 6.36 6.24
C GLY A 5 12.02 7.14 5.72
N PHE A 6 10.97 7.36 6.53
CA PHE A 6 9.94 8.34 6.17
C PHE A 6 10.49 9.75 6.37
N SER A 7 10.73 10.47 5.27
CA SER A 7 11.18 11.86 5.34
C SER A 7 10.05 12.76 5.84
N LYS A 8 10.43 13.87 6.48
CA LYS A 8 9.48 14.94 6.78
C LYS A 8 9.04 15.57 5.46
N THR A 9 7.78 15.97 5.40
CA THR A 9 7.27 16.71 4.26
C THR A 9 7.89 18.10 4.20
N VAL A 10 8.38 18.49 3.02
CA VAL A 10 8.90 19.84 2.80
C VAL A 10 7.70 20.77 2.61
N HIS A 11 7.59 21.78 3.47
CA HIS A 11 6.57 22.80 3.34
C HIS A 11 7.07 23.87 2.38
N HIS A 12 6.33 24.11 1.31
CA HIS A 12 6.50 25.32 0.51
C HIS A 12 5.88 26.50 1.25
N SER A 13 6.37 27.71 0.98
CA SER A 13 5.80 28.96 1.50
C SER A 13 4.39 29.22 0.98
N GLU A 14 4.03 28.60 -0.14
CA GLU A 14 2.75 28.76 -0.83
C GLU A 14 2.01 27.43 -0.97
N GLY A 15 0.68 27.51 -1.05
CA GLY A 15 -0.21 26.37 -1.26
C GLY A 15 -0.61 25.64 0.02
N ARG A 16 -1.37 24.56 -0.15
CA ARG A 16 -1.82 23.73 0.98
C ARG A 16 -0.63 22.97 1.55
N PRO A 17 -0.43 22.96 2.89
CA PRO A 17 0.62 22.17 3.49
C PRO A 17 0.43 20.68 3.17
N PRO A 18 1.51 19.95 2.88
CA PRO A 18 1.46 18.51 2.64
C PRO A 18 0.95 17.74 3.87
N TYR A 19 0.32 16.60 3.61
CA TYR A 19 -0.14 15.70 4.68
C TYR A 19 1.03 15.12 5.47
N ALA A 20 0.88 15.05 6.79
CA ALA A 20 1.86 14.36 7.62
C ALA A 20 2.03 12.89 7.18
N PRO A 21 3.27 12.36 7.07
CA PRO A 21 3.54 10.98 6.63
C PRO A 21 2.76 9.92 7.41
N GLN A 22 2.45 10.17 8.69
CA GLN A 22 1.68 9.29 9.55
C GLN A 22 0.25 9.08 9.04
N VAL A 23 -0.38 10.11 8.46
CA VAL A 23 -1.75 10.04 7.92
C VAL A 23 -1.79 9.07 6.75
N LEU A 24 -0.84 9.24 5.81
CA LEU A 24 -0.74 8.39 4.62
C LEU A 24 -0.30 6.96 4.97
N LEU A 25 0.54 6.80 5.99
CA LEU A 25 0.93 5.49 6.51
C LEU A 25 -0.26 4.72 7.11
N LYS A 26 -1.08 5.39 7.94
CA LYS A 26 -2.32 4.82 8.49
C LYS A 26 -3.25 4.35 7.38
N LEU A 27 -3.44 5.19 6.36
CA LEU A 27 -4.26 4.85 5.20
C LEU A 27 -3.73 3.62 4.45
N TYR A 28 -2.42 3.52 4.26
CA TYR A 28 -1.82 2.34 3.64
C TYR A 28 -2.01 1.08 4.47
N LEU A 29 -1.76 1.13 5.78
CA LEU A 29 -1.98 -0.01 6.68
C LEU A 29 -3.43 -0.50 6.63
N TYR A 30 -4.38 0.44 6.76
CA TYR A 30 -5.81 0.14 6.65
C TYR A 30 -6.15 -0.50 5.30
N GLY A 31 -5.65 0.07 4.20
CA GLY A 31 -5.86 -0.43 2.85
C GLY A 31 -5.35 -1.85 2.66
N TYR A 32 -4.17 -2.17 3.18
CA TYR A 32 -3.62 -3.53 3.08
C TYR A 32 -4.43 -4.54 3.88
N LEU A 33 -4.85 -4.20 5.10
CA LEU A 33 -5.71 -5.06 5.93
C LEU A 33 -7.05 -5.35 5.26
N ASN A 34 -7.65 -4.32 4.64
CA ASN A 34 -8.96 -4.41 3.99
C ASN A 34 -8.90 -4.74 2.49
N LYS A 35 -7.73 -5.16 1.98
CA LYS A 35 -7.50 -5.51 0.57
C LYS A 35 -7.81 -4.37 -0.44
N VAL A 36 -7.80 -3.11 0.00
CA VAL A 36 -7.97 -1.90 -0.82
C VAL A 36 -6.59 -1.36 -1.21
N ARG A 37 -6.11 -1.72 -2.42
CA ARG A 37 -4.74 -1.39 -2.87
C ARG A 37 -4.61 -0.24 -3.86
N SER A 38 -5.71 0.13 -4.52
CA SER A 38 -5.68 1.22 -5.51
C SER A 38 -5.74 2.57 -4.83
N SER A 39 -4.84 3.49 -5.15
CA SER A 39 -4.86 4.86 -4.61
C SER A 39 -6.20 5.57 -4.85
N ARG A 40 -6.85 5.33 -6.00
CA ARG A 40 -8.19 5.87 -6.30
C ARG A 40 -9.28 5.22 -5.46
N LYS A 41 -9.16 3.93 -5.15
CA LYS A 41 -10.08 3.27 -4.22
C LYS A 41 -9.88 3.82 -2.82
N LEU A 42 -8.64 3.97 -2.36
CA LEU A 42 -8.31 4.55 -1.07
C LEU A 42 -8.87 5.97 -0.91
N GLU A 43 -8.70 6.83 -1.90
CA GLU A 43 -9.30 8.17 -1.93
C GLU A 43 -10.83 8.12 -1.76
N ARG A 44 -11.52 7.24 -2.49
CA ARG A 44 -12.98 7.05 -2.35
C ARG A 44 -13.36 6.52 -0.97
N GLU A 45 -12.57 5.62 -0.39
CA GLU A 45 -12.85 5.13 0.96
C GLU A 45 -12.67 6.23 2.00
N CYS A 46 -11.71 7.14 1.85
CA CYS A 46 -11.53 8.27 2.78
C CYS A 46 -12.78 9.16 2.91
N SER A 47 -13.62 9.25 1.88
CA SER A 47 -14.83 10.08 1.91
C SER A 47 -16.09 9.34 2.31
N ARG A 48 -16.16 8.01 2.17
CA ARG A 48 -17.40 7.23 2.40
C ARG A 48 -17.34 6.24 3.57
N ASN A 49 -16.14 5.83 3.97
CA ASN A 49 -15.96 4.81 4.99
C ASN A 49 -15.75 5.50 6.35
N ILE A 50 -16.67 5.28 7.28
CA ILE A 50 -16.66 5.90 8.60
C ILE A 50 -15.41 5.54 9.41
N GLU A 51 -14.86 4.33 9.22
CA GLU A 51 -13.63 3.90 9.89
C GLU A 51 -12.42 4.73 9.42
N LEU A 52 -12.34 5.02 8.12
CA LEU A 52 -11.27 5.87 7.57
C LEU A 52 -11.46 7.34 7.92
N GLN A 53 -12.70 7.83 7.88
CA GLN A 53 -13.02 9.18 8.35
C GLN A 53 -12.56 9.37 9.79
N TRP A 54 -12.85 8.42 10.68
CA TRP A 54 -12.37 8.44 12.06
C TRP A 54 -10.84 8.32 12.15
N LEU A 55 -10.23 7.32 11.48
CA LEU A 55 -8.79 7.04 11.53
C LEU A 55 -7.93 8.22 11.04
N LEU A 56 -8.42 8.90 10.01
CA LEU A 56 -7.74 10.02 9.36
C LEU A 56 -8.20 11.39 9.88
N GLN A 57 -9.08 11.43 10.90
CA GLN A 57 -9.62 12.67 11.45
C GLN A 57 -10.26 13.56 10.36
N ASN A 58 -11.08 12.94 9.50
CA ASN A 58 -11.75 13.53 8.35
C ASN A 58 -10.82 14.07 7.25
N LEU A 59 -9.52 13.81 7.31
CA LEU A 59 -8.62 14.13 6.20
C LEU A 59 -8.91 13.22 5.01
N GLN A 60 -8.98 13.81 3.82
CA GLN A 60 -9.26 13.12 2.56
C GLN A 60 -8.12 13.36 1.55
N PRO A 61 -6.98 12.64 1.68
CA PRO A 61 -5.91 12.72 0.71
C PRO A 61 -6.39 12.27 -0.67
N ASN A 62 -6.05 13.04 -1.70
CA ASN A 62 -6.37 12.67 -3.07
C ASN A 62 -5.49 11.52 -3.57
N TYR A 63 -5.90 10.89 -4.67
CA TYR A 63 -5.20 9.71 -5.17
C TYR A 63 -3.76 9.99 -5.62
N HIS A 64 -3.46 11.22 -6.07
CA HIS A 64 -2.12 11.63 -6.46
C HIS A 64 -1.19 11.66 -5.24
N THR A 65 -1.59 12.34 -4.17
CA THR A 65 -0.82 12.38 -2.91
C THR A 65 -0.58 10.98 -2.36
N ILE A 66 -1.58 10.11 -2.40
CA ILE A 66 -1.46 8.72 -1.97
C ILE A 66 -0.43 7.97 -2.84
N ALA A 67 -0.56 8.07 -4.17
CA ALA A 67 0.34 7.39 -5.10
C ALA A 67 1.78 7.88 -4.99
N ASP A 68 1.99 9.19 -4.89
CA ASP A 68 3.30 9.81 -4.78
C ASP A 68 3.99 9.43 -3.47
N PHE A 69 3.25 9.40 -2.36
CA PHE A 69 3.78 8.93 -1.08
C PHE A 69 4.32 7.50 -1.19
N ARG A 70 3.59 6.59 -1.83
CA ARG A 70 4.09 5.22 -2.05
C ARG A 70 5.27 5.15 -2.98
N LYS A 71 5.32 5.98 -4.02
CA LYS A 71 6.45 6.05 -4.95
C LYS A 71 7.71 6.53 -4.24
N LEU A 72 7.61 7.59 -3.46
CA LEU A 72 8.73 8.22 -2.74
C LEU A 72 9.20 7.37 -1.54
N HIS A 73 8.29 6.65 -0.89
CA HIS A 73 8.56 5.88 0.33
C HIS A 73 8.41 4.36 0.15
N ALA A 74 8.66 3.83 -1.05
CA ALA A 74 8.51 2.40 -1.33
C ALA A 74 9.34 1.51 -0.37
N GLN A 75 10.61 1.85 -0.16
CA GLN A 75 11.50 1.11 0.75
C GLN A 75 11.07 1.23 2.24
N PRO A 76 10.80 2.45 2.77
CA PRO A 76 10.21 2.62 4.10
C PRO A 76 8.93 1.84 4.34
N LEU A 77 8.01 1.81 3.36
CA LEU A 77 6.77 1.05 3.46
C LEU A 77 7.02 -0.45 3.59
N GLN A 78 7.94 -1.01 2.79
CA GLN A 78 8.32 -2.42 2.91
C GLN A 78 8.92 -2.76 4.28
N LEU A 79 9.80 -1.90 4.80
CA LEU A 79 10.39 -2.08 6.14
C LEU A 79 9.32 -2.02 7.22
N MET A 80 8.42 -1.05 7.14
CA MET A 80 7.31 -0.92 8.08
C MET A 80 6.40 -2.16 8.05
N PHE A 81 6.04 -2.67 6.86
CA PHE A 81 5.25 -3.90 6.75
C PHE A 81 5.98 -5.12 7.33
N ARG A 82 7.30 -5.24 7.14
CA ARG A 82 8.09 -6.31 7.79
C ARG A 82 8.01 -6.23 9.31
N LEU A 83 8.18 -5.03 9.88
CA LEU A 83 8.05 -4.82 11.32
C LEU A 83 6.62 -5.11 11.82
N TYR A 84 5.61 -4.73 11.05
CA TYR A 84 4.22 -5.00 11.40
C TYR A 84 3.94 -6.52 11.47
N VAL A 85 4.38 -7.27 10.45
CA VAL A 85 4.25 -8.74 10.45
C VAL A 85 5.07 -9.36 11.59
N HIS A 86 6.28 -8.88 11.83
CA HIS A 86 7.10 -9.36 12.94
C HIS A 86 6.41 -9.13 14.30
N PHE A 87 5.88 -7.93 14.52
CA PHE A 87 5.09 -7.60 15.72
C PHE A 87 3.89 -8.54 15.89
N LEU A 88 3.12 -8.79 14.82
CA LEU A 88 2.01 -9.74 14.87
C LEU A 88 2.47 -11.18 15.16
N SER A 89 3.65 -11.56 14.67
CA SER A 89 4.25 -12.87 14.95
C SER A 89 4.63 -13.01 16.43
N GLU A 90 5.27 -12.00 17.00
CA GLU A 90 5.66 -11.97 18.42
C GLU A 90 4.42 -11.96 19.33
N ALA A 91 3.36 -11.26 18.92
CA ALA A 91 2.08 -11.23 19.62
C ALA A 91 1.27 -12.54 19.49
N GLY A 92 1.74 -13.53 18.72
CA GLY A 92 1.03 -14.78 18.50
C GLY A 92 -0.25 -14.64 17.66
N LEU A 93 -0.41 -13.52 16.95
CA LEU A 93 -1.61 -13.20 16.15
C LEU A 93 -1.54 -13.72 14.72
N LEU A 94 -0.36 -14.18 14.28
CA LEU A 94 -0.23 -14.86 13.01
C LEU A 94 -0.65 -16.33 13.16
N GLY A 95 -1.69 -16.72 12.42
CA GLY A 95 -2.02 -18.13 12.24
C GLY A 95 -0.83 -18.83 11.59
N LYS A 96 -0.12 -19.68 12.36
CA LYS A 96 0.98 -20.52 11.88
C LYS A 96 0.45 -21.70 11.06
N THR A 97 -0.45 -21.44 10.12
CA THR A 97 -0.86 -22.46 9.15
C THR A 97 0.31 -22.62 8.20
N THR A 98 0.99 -23.77 8.22
CA THR A 98 2.06 -24.06 7.26
C THR A 98 1.51 -23.93 5.84
N ILE A 99 1.85 -22.85 5.14
CA ILE A 99 1.51 -22.67 3.74
C ILE A 99 2.65 -23.25 2.91
N ALA A 100 2.51 -24.51 2.49
CA ALA A 100 3.38 -25.10 1.47
C ALA A 100 2.92 -24.59 0.10
N VAL A 101 3.75 -23.78 -0.56
CA VAL A 101 3.51 -23.32 -1.93
C VAL A 101 4.41 -24.14 -2.86
N ASP A 102 3.87 -25.21 -3.43
CA ASP A 102 4.53 -25.93 -4.52
C ASP A 102 4.21 -25.24 -5.85
N GLY A 103 5.06 -24.30 -6.24
CA GLY A 103 4.90 -23.53 -7.47
C GLY A 103 5.98 -23.88 -8.47
N SER A 104 5.62 -24.59 -9.54
CA SER A 104 6.50 -24.79 -10.70
C SER A 104 6.61 -23.49 -11.52
N LYS A 105 7.84 -23.01 -11.74
CA LYS A 105 8.12 -21.83 -12.58
C LYS A 105 8.12 -22.23 -14.06
N PHE A 106 7.01 -22.04 -14.76
CA PHE A 106 6.95 -22.26 -16.20
C PHE A 106 7.29 -20.98 -16.97
N LYS A 107 8.28 -21.06 -17.87
CA LYS A 107 8.49 -20.03 -18.88
C LYS A 107 7.36 -20.12 -19.91
N ALA A 108 6.65 -19.02 -20.14
CA ALA A 108 5.70 -18.95 -21.24
C ALA A 108 6.44 -18.99 -22.58
N VAL A 109 6.18 -20.00 -23.41
CA VAL A 109 6.70 -20.10 -24.79
C VAL A 109 5.67 -19.49 -25.75
N ASN A 110 5.46 -18.18 -25.64
CA ASN A 110 4.60 -17.45 -26.58
C ASN A 110 5.46 -16.74 -27.64
N SER A 111 5.93 -17.51 -28.63
CA SER A 111 6.49 -16.90 -29.85
C SER A 111 5.34 -16.37 -30.72
N LYS A 112 5.55 -15.31 -31.50
CA LYS A 112 4.54 -14.78 -32.44
C LYS A 112 3.96 -15.87 -33.37
N LYS A 113 4.69 -16.95 -33.63
CA LYS A 113 4.25 -18.09 -34.45
C LYS A 113 3.24 -19.01 -33.76
N ASN A 114 3.24 -19.07 -32.42
CA ASN A 114 2.37 -19.92 -31.60
C ASN A 114 1.17 -19.16 -31.01
N ASN A 115 0.93 -17.93 -31.46
CA ASN A 115 -0.20 -17.14 -30.99
C ASN A 115 -1.49 -17.63 -31.67
N TYR A 116 -2.46 -18.07 -30.87
CA TYR A 116 -3.76 -18.50 -31.36
C TYR A 116 -4.52 -17.30 -31.96
N ASN A 117 -4.96 -17.43 -33.21
CA ASN A 117 -5.79 -16.44 -33.88
C ASN A 117 -7.02 -17.15 -34.45
N GLN A 118 -8.20 -16.65 -34.11
CA GLN A 118 -9.49 -17.22 -34.52
C GLN A 118 -9.74 -17.17 -36.03
N LYS A 119 -8.91 -16.41 -36.77
CA LYS A 119 -8.94 -16.31 -38.24
C LYS A 119 -7.95 -17.25 -38.95
N ARG A 120 -7.27 -18.14 -38.23
CA ARG A 120 -6.45 -19.22 -38.81
C ARG A 120 -7.19 -20.54 -38.75
#